data_AF-G6XGG2-F1
#
_entry.id   AF-G6XGG2-F1
#
_cell.length_a   1.000
_cell.length_b   1.000
_cell.length_c   1.000
_cell.angle_alpha   90.00
_cell.angle_beta   90.00
_cell.angle_gamma   90.00
#
_symmetry.space_group_name_H-M   'P 1'
#
loop_
_entity.id
_entity.type
_entity.pdbx_description
1 polymer ?
#
loop_
_entity_poly.entity_id
_entity_poly.type
_entity_poly.pdbx_seq_one_letter_code
_entity_poly.pdbx_strand_id
1 'polypeptide(L)'
;MHLEQRTGSVPGLVYATVRQGMTTRTFPIEVRRTASGHYVALMPDNRWSIECLTVEAALLMYAAMVFPVEQEQSPWLANPRPAPFPAERMAAEDRRVTRTLLPGDAGPSNKMTPEHF
;
A
#
# COMPACT_ATOMS: atom_id res chain seq x y z
N MET A 1 -6.65 13.19 -10.92
CA MET A 1 -8.12 13.24 -10.74
C MET A 1 -8.63 14.46 -11.48
N HIS A 2 -9.75 14.37 -12.19
CA HIS A 2 -10.36 15.51 -12.90
C HIS A 2 -11.89 15.46 -12.83
N LEU A 3 -12.52 16.63 -12.91
CA LEU A 3 -13.96 16.78 -12.93
C LEU A 3 -14.45 16.61 -14.38
N GLU A 4 -15.24 15.58 -14.65
CA GLU A 4 -15.80 15.34 -15.99
C GLU A 4 -17.08 16.16 -16.21
N GLN A 5 -17.95 16.21 -15.20
CA GLN A 5 -19.21 16.93 -15.27
C GLN A 5 -19.58 17.48 -13.89
N ARG A 6 -20.21 18.66 -13.88
CA ARG A 6 -20.91 19.19 -12.71
C ARG A 6 -22.31 19.65 -13.08
N THR A 7 -23.26 19.42 -12.19
CA THR A 7 -24.65 19.84 -12.39
C THR A 7 -25.23 20.32 -11.07
N GLY A 8 -26.00 21.41 -11.08
CA GLY A 8 -26.52 22.06 -9.87
C GLY A 8 -26.02 23.49 -9.69
N SER A 9 -26.68 24.23 -8.79
CA SER A 9 -26.37 25.63 -8.51
C SER A 9 -25.33 25.75 -7.39
N VAL A 10 -24.52 26.80 -7.47
CA VAL A 10 -23.60 27.21 -6.39
C VAL A 10 -23.98 28.63 -5.95
N PRO A 11 -24.24 28.89 -4.66
CA PRO A 11 -24.22 27.92 -3.55
C PRO A 11 -25.40 26.93 -3.61
N GLY A 12 -25.21 25.74 -3.05
CA GLY A 12 -26.22 24.68 -3.01
C GLY A 12 -25.64 23.29 -3.24
N LEU A 13 -26.53 22.35 -3.56
CA LEU A 13 -26.17 20.96 -3.85
C LEU A 13 -25.66 20.84 -5.30
N VAL A 14 -24.47 20.27 -5.46
CA VAL A 14 -23.83 20.02 -6.75
C VAL A 14 -23.62 18.52 -6.92
N TYR A 15 -24.07 17.98 -8.03
CA TYR A 15 -23.74 16.62 -8.49
C TYR A 15 -22.47 16.69 -9.32
N ALA A 16 -21.36 16.19 -8.78
CA ALA A 16 -20.06 16.22 -9.42
C ALA A 16 -19.66 14.81 -9.86
N THR A 17 -19.44 14.62 -11.16
CA THR A 17 -18.88 13.40 -11.74
C THR A 17 -17.38 13.58 -11.88
N VAL A 18 -16.63 12.82 -11.08
CA VAL A 18 -15.17 12.90 -11.01
C VAL A 18 -14.58 11.59 -11.48
N ARG A 19 -13.47 11.67 -12.22
CA ARG A 19 -12.71 10.52 -12.69
C ARG A 19 -11.31 10.50 -12.12
N GLN A 20 -10.91 9.32 -11.66
CA GLN A 20 -9.55 8.99 -11.23
C GLN A 20 -9.13 7.66 -11.88
N GLY A 21 -8.17 7.73 -12.80
CA GLY A 21 -7.75 6.56 -13.57
C GLY A 21 -8.91 5.97 -14.38
N MET A 22 -9.21 4.70 -14.10
CA MET A 22 -10.35 3.96 -14.69
C MET A 22 -11.65 4.12 -13.91
N THR A 23 -11.63 4.72 -12.72
CA THR A 23 -12.81 4.82 -11.85
C THR A 23 -13.48 6.17 -12.02
N THR A 24 -14.77 6.16 -12.35
CA THR A 24 -15.62 7.35 -12.41
C THR A 24 -16.73 7.23 -11.37
N ARG A 25 -16.97 8.30 -10.60
CA ARG A 25 -18.02 8.35 -9.58
C ARG A 25 -18.70 9.71 -9.57
N THR A 26 -20.00 9.70 -9.29
CA THR A 26 -20.81 10.91 -9.12
C THR A 26 -21.18 11.09 -7.66
N PHE A 27 -20.92 12.27 -7.11
CA PHE A 27 -21.19 12.58 -5.71
C PHE A 27 -22.13 13.78 -5.58
N PRO A 28 -23.12 13.72 -4.67
CA PRO A 28 -23.86 14.89 -4.23
C PRO A 28 -23.05 15.65 -3.18
N ILE A 29 -22.63 16.88 -3.50
CA ILE A 29 -21.74 17.68 -2.65
C ILE A 29 -22.41 19.04 -2.39
N GLU A 30 -22.62 19.40 -1.13
CA GLU A 30 -23.06 20.76 -0.79
C GLU A 30 -21.87 21.71 -0.90
N VAL A 31 -22.02 22.77 -1.70
CA VAL A 31 -21.01 23.80 -1.90
C VAL A 31 -21.57 25.14 -1.46
N ARG A 32 -20.78 25.89 -0.69
CA ARG A 32 -21.12 27.26 -0.29
C ARG A 32 -20.09 28.24 -0.79
N ARG A 33 -20.53 29.49 -0.93
CA ARG A 33 -19.64 30.63 -1.17
C ARG A 33 -19.42 31.36 0.14
N THR A 34 -18.16 31.62 0.48
CA THR A 34 -17.79 32.33 1.70
C THR A 34 -17.90 33.84 1.50
N ALA A 35 -17.83 34.61 2.59
CA ALA A 35 -17.89 36.08 2.54
C ALA A 35 -16.71 36.70 1.75
N SER A 36 -15.56 36.01 1.72
CA SER A 36 -14.39 36.36 0.91
C SER A 36 -14.56 36.08 -0.59
N GLY A 37 -15.65 35.42 -0.99
CA GLY A 37 -15.94 35.08 -2.37
C GLY A 37 -15.38 33.73 -2.83
N HIS A 38 -14.71 32.98 -1.95
CA HIS A 38 -14.19 31.63 -2.18
C HIS A 38 -15.28 30.57 -2.04
N TYR A 39 -14.92 29.32 -2.35
CA TYR A 39 -15.80 28.17 -2.30
C TYR A 39 -15.33 27.17 -1.26
N VAL A 40 -16.30 26.61 -0.54
CA VAL A 40 -16.08 25.50 0.40
C VAL A 40 -17.08 24.40 0.09
N ALA A 41 -16.66 23.16 0.21
CA ALA A 41 -17.51 21.99 0.05
C ALA A 41 -17.73 21.31 1.41
N LEU A 42 -18.91 20.72 1.61
CA LEU A 42 -19.19 19.91 2.79
C LEU A 42 -18.58 18.53 2.58
N MET A 43 -17.65 18.17 3.45
CA MET A 43 -16.88 16.94 3.40
C MET A 43 -17.66 15.76 3.99
N PRO A 44 -17.27 14.51 3.71
CA PRO A 44 -17.96 13.31 4.22
C PRO A 44 -18.00 13.21 5.74
N ASP A 45 -17.04 13.84 6.43
CA ASP A 45 -16.96 13.92 7.89
C ASP A 45 -17.81 15.07 8.48
N ASN A 46 -18.67 15.67 7.65
CA ASN A 46 -19.57 16.77 7.97
C ASN A 46 -18.86 18.08 8.37
N ARG A 47 -17.60 18.26 7.92
CA ARG A 47 -16.84 19.50 8.07
C ARG A 47 -16.74 20.24 6.74
N TRP A 48 -16.58 21.56 6.79
CA TRP A 48 -16.29 22.34 5.58
C TRP A 48 -14.83 22.15 5.17
N SER A 49 -14.58 22.04 3.86
CA SER A 49 -13.22 22.05 3.30
C SER A 49 -12.50 23.37 3.57
N ILE A 50 -11.19 23.39 3.29
CA ILE A 50 -10.47 24.65 3.15
C ILE A 50 -11.10 25.50 2.03
N GLU A 51 -10.93 26.82 2.14
CA GLU A 51 -11.39 27.76 1.11
C GLU A 51 -10.63 27.53 -0.19
N CYS A 52 -11.38 27.39 -1.28
CA CYS A 52 -10.89 27.18 -2.62
C CYS A 52 -11.24 28.36 -3.53
N LEU A 53 -10.33 28.72 -4.42
CA LEU A 53 -10.54 29.80 -5.39
C LEU A 53 -11.64 29.46 -6.42
N THR A 54 -11.83 28.17 -6.70
CA THR A 54 -12.80 27.68 -7.69
C THR A 54 -13.71 26.62 -7.08
N VAL A 55 -14.92 26.53 -7.63
CA VAL A 55 -15.88 25.46 -7.29
C VAL A 55 -15.27 24.09 -7.57
N GLU A 56 -14.60 23.94 -8.72
CA GLU A 56 -14.00 22.68 -9.12
C GLU A 56 -12.96 22.18 -8.11
N ALA A 57 -12.10 23.07 -7.60
CA ALA A 57 -11.13 22.71 -6.57
C ALA A 57 -11.81 22.20 -5.28
N ALA A 58 -12.90 22.84 -4.84
CA ALA A 58 -13.67 22.39 -3.69
C ALA A 58 -14.33 21.01 -3.92
N LEU A 59 -14.85 20.75 -5.13
CA LEU A 59 -15.42 19.45 -5.49
C LEU A 59 -14.35 18.34 -5.55
N LEU A 60 -13.18 18.66 -6.11
CA LEU A 60 -12.06 17.71 -6.17
C LEU A 60 -11.50 17.40 -4.78
N MET A 61 -11.56 18.33 -3.83
CA MET A 61 -11.23 18.07 -2.43
C MET A 61 -12.13 17.02 -1.80
N TYR A 62 -13.44 17.12 -2.00
CA TYR A 62 -14.39 16.09 -1.55
C TYR A 62 -14.01 14.74 -2.15
N ALA A 63 -13.81 14.71 -3.48
CA ALA A 63 -13.50 13.48 -4.19
C ALA A 63 -12.18 12.85 -3.71
N ALA A 64 -11.16 13.64 -3.40
CA ALA A 64 -9.88 13.15 -2.86
C ALA A 64 -10.02 12.39 -1.53
N MET A 65 -11.05 12.68 -0.73
CA MET A 65 -11.32 11.95 0.52
C MET A 65 -12.13 10.67 0.33
N VAL A 66 -12.95 10.60 -0.72
CA VAL A 66 -13.87 9.47 -0.94
C VAL A 66 -13.31 8.46 -1.93
N PHE A 67 -12.51 8.90 -2.88
CA PHE A 67 -11.86 7.96 -3.77
C PHE A 67 -10.88 7.10 -2.99
N PRO A 68 -10.91 5.77 -3.18
CA PRO A 68 -9.92 4.91 -2.59
C PRO A 68 -8.55 5.35 -3.10
N VAL A 69 -7.62 5.56 -2.18
CA VAL A 69 -6.20 5.53 -2.52
C VAL A 69 -5.96 4.08 -2.92
N GLU A 70 -5.90 3.81 -4.23
CA GLU A 70 -5.29 2.56 -4.69
C GLU A 70 -3.88 2.57 -4.10
N GLN A 71 -3.67 1.77 -3.05
CA GLN A 71 -2.31 1.42 -2.65
C GLN A 71 -1.79 0.58 -3.80
N GLU A 72 -1.12 1.24 -4.73
CA GLU A 72 -0.34 0.62 -5.78
C GLU A 72 0.68 -0.28 -5.08
N GLN A 73 0.35 -1.57 -4.98
CA GLN A 73 1.13 -2.71 -4.53
C GLN A 73 2.32 -2.34 -3.64
N SER A 74 2.07 -2.10 -2.35
CA SER A 74 3.19 -1.98 -1.41
C SER A 74 3.97 -3.30 -1.38
N PRO A 75 5.28 -3.32 -1.70
CA PRO A 75 6.05 -4.56 -1.80
C PRO A 75 6.06 -5.39 -0.51
N TRP A 76 5.86 -4.76 0.65
CA TRP A 76 5.76 -5.44 1.94
C TRP A 76 4.47 -6.26 2.12
N LEU A 77 3.40 -5.92 1.41
CA LEU A 77 2.14 -6.69 1.36
C LEU A 77 2.23 -7.86 0.38
N ALA A 78 3.21 -7.84 -0.53
CA ALA A 78 3.44 -8.87 -1.53
C ALA A 78 4.28 -10.06 -1.02
N ASN A 79 4.46 -10.22 0.30
CA ASN A 79 5.18 -11.36 0.87
C ASN A 79 4.18 -12.42 1.39
N PRO A 80 3.71 -13.36 0.55
CA PRO A 80 2.79 -14.42 0.94
C PRO A 80 3.48 -15.56 1.70
N ARG A 81 4.69 -15.37 2.26
CA ARG A 81 5.35 -16.44 3.01
C ARG A 81 4.42 -16.88 4.14
N PRO A 82 3.93 -18.14 4.09
CA PRO A 82 3.11 -18.66 5.17
C PRO A 82 3.88 -18.54 6.47
N ALA A 83 3.19 -18.24 7.57
CA ALA A 83 3.81 -18.34 8.88
C ALA A 83 4.40 -19.76 9.02
N PRO A 84 5.66 -19.91 9.48
CA PRO A 84 6.30 -21.22 9.58
C PRO A 84 5.44 -22.13 10.46
N PHE A 85 5.16 -23.32 9.96
CA PHE A 85 4.39 -24.31 10.70
C PHE A 85 5.18 -24.72 11.96
N PRO A 86 4.50 -25.01 13.09
CA PRO A 86 5.19 -25.39 14.33
C PRO A 86 6.19 -26.56 14.16
N ALA A 87 5.96 -27.45 13.18
CA ALA A 87 6.84 -28.56 12.85
C ALA A 87 8.20 -28.14 12.26
N GLU A 88 8.29 -27.00 11.57
CA GLU A 88 9.54 -26.52 10.96
C GLU A 88 10.53 -25.96 12.01
N ARG A 89 10.02 -25.51 13.18
CA ARG A 89 10.89 -25.08 14.28
C ARG A 89 11.72 -26.22 14.84
N MET A 90 11.12 -27.41 15.00
CA MET A 90 11.82 -28.59 15.52
C MET A 90 12.93 -29.08 14.57
N ALA A 91 12.70 -29.05 13.25
CA ALA A 91 13.71 -29.48 12.28
C ALA A 91 14.90 -28.50 12.14
N ALA A 92 14.67 -27.20 12.36
CA ALA A 92 15.71 -26.18 12.31
C ALA A 92 16.65 -26.22 13.53
N GLU A 93 16.13 -26.64 14.69
CA GLU A 93 16.90 -26.80 15.92
C GLU A 93 17.79 -28.05 15.88
N ASP A 94 17.29 -29.14 15.28
CA ASP A 94 18.02 -30.41 15.18
C ASP A 94 19.27 -30.32 14.28
N ARG A 95 19.21 -29.49 13.21
CA ARG A 95 20.37 -29.23 12.32
C ARG A 95 21.49 -28.41 12.97
N ARG A 96 21.22 -27.66 14.04
CA ARG A 96 22.29 -26.93 14.76
C ARG A 96 23.05 -27.84 15.71
N VAL A 97 22.44 -28.91 16.18
CA VAL A 97 23.07 -29.84 17.14
C VAL A 97 24.03 -30.80 16.43
N THR A 98 23.76 -31.19 15.18
CA THR A 98 24.59 -32.19 14.46
C THR A 98 25.95 -31.69 14.00
N ARG A 99 26.25 -30.38 14.06
CA ARG A 99 27.53 -29.82 13.59
C ARG A 99 28.63 -29.77 14.68
N THR A 100 28.32 -30.08 15.93
CA THR A 100 29.26 -29.85 17.06
C THR A 100 29.76 -31.13 17.75
N LEU A 101 29.57 -32.33 17.18
CA LEU A 101 30.05 -33.58 17.78
C LEU A 101 30.70 -34.50 16.75
N LEU A 102 31.94 -34.21 16.37
CA LEU A 102 32.93 -35.24 16.01
C LEU A 102 34.34 -34.77 16.41
N PRO A 103 34.94 -35.33 17.48
CA PRO A 103 36.38 -35.28 17.72
C PRO A 103 37.07 -36.58 17.25
N GLY A 104 38.27 -36.45 16.68
CA GLY A 104 39.36 -37.42 16.88
C GLY A 104 39.57 -38.55 15.86
N ASP A 105 40.72 -38.47 15.19
CA ASP A 105 41.70 -39.53 14.93
C ASP A 105 41.31 -40.86 14.27
N ALA A 106 41.83 -41.07 13.05
CA ALA A 106 42.72 -42.20 12.72
C ALA A 106 43.27 -42.05 11.29
N GLY A 107 44.60 -41.87 11.17
CA GLY A 107 45.30 -42.00 9.88
C GLY A 107 45.37 -43.46 9.41
N PRO A 108 45.92 -43.72 8.21
CA PRO A 108 47.00 -44.69 8.17
C PRO A 108 48.18 -44.30 7.25
N SER A 109 49.36 -44.35 7.87
CA SER A 109 50.57 -45.06 7.46
C SER A 109 50.95 -45.16 5.98
N ASN A 110 52.01 -44.42 5.68
CA ASN A 110 52.91 -44.50 4.52
C ASN A 110 53.39 -45.94 4.23
N LYS A 111 53.38 -46.37 2.96
CA LYS A 111 54.24 -47.44 2.42
C LYS A 111 54.74 -47.08 1.01
N MET A 112 56.00 -46.61 0.95
CA MET A 112 56.99 -46.81 -0.13
C MET A 112 57.00 -48.29 -0.56
N THR A 113 57.26 -48.77 -1.79
CA THR A 113 58.13 -48.44 -2.95
C THR A 113 57.93 -49.59 -3.99
N PRO A 114 58.69 -49.72 -5.11
CA PRO A 114 59.48 -48.76 -5.90
C PRO A 114 59.17 -48.79 -7.42
N GLU A 115 59.74 -47.83 -8.16
CA GLU A 115 59.99 -47.94 -9.60
C GLU A 115 61.32 -48.66 -9.89
N HIS A 116 61.41 -49.37 -11.02
CA HIS A 116 62.59 -49.45 -11.89
C HIS A 116 62.26 -50.16 -13.22
N PHE A 117 62.43 -49.44 -14.33
CA PHE A 117 63.20 -49.87 -15.50
C PHE A 117 64.08 -48.70 -15.92
#